data_AF-A0A6V7RWM6-F1
#
_entry.id   AF-A0A6V7RWM6-F1
#
_cell.length_a   1.000
_cell.length_b   1.000
_cell.length_c   1.000
_cell.angle_alpha   90.00
_cell.angle_beta   90.00
_cell.angle_gamma   90.00
#
_symmetry.space_group_name_H-M   'P 1'
#
loop_
_entity.id
_entity.type
_entity.pdbx_description
1 polymer ?
#
loop_
_entity_poly.entity_id
_entity_poly.type
_entity_poly.pdbx_seq_one_letter_code
_entity_poly.pdbx_strand_id
1 'polypeptide(L)'
;MSSRLVDKIRNMEVPENGNSSINVMLGVVNIFFFGFGMIAIGILNKDPDDLIIGILQLLVPLIGWIWAILWGILIVIKNSK
;
A
#
# COMPACT_ATOMS: atom_id res chain seq x y z
N MET A 1 12.91 0.93 -14.06
CA MET A 1 11.60 0.65 -13.44
C MET A 1 11.77 -0.08 -12.10
N SER A 2 12.58 -1.15 -12.01
CA SER A 2 12.83 -1.90 -10.76
C SER A 2 13.40 -1.06 -9.59
N SER A 3 14.29 -0.09 -9.84
CA SER A 3 14.93 0.68 -8.77
C SER A 3 13.92 1.45 -7.89
N ARG A 4 12.95 2.13 -8.51
CA ARG A 4 11.95 2.93 -7.77
C ARG A 4 11.06 2.08 -6.87
N LEU A 5 10.64 0.91 -7.34
CA LEU A 5 9.84 -0.05 -6.56
C LEU A 5 10.61 -0.52 -5.33
N VAL A 6 11.87 -0.93 -5.54
CA VAL A 6 12.74 -1.40 -4.45
C VAL A 6 13.04 -0.28 -3.46
N ASP A 7 13.30 0.94 -3.96
CA ASP A 7 13.53 2.12 -3.13
C ASP A 7 12.27 2.47 -2.32
N LYS A 8 11.08 2.42 -2.93
CA LYS A 8 9.78 2.66 -2.28
C LYS A 8 9.53 1.65 -1.15
N ILE A 9 9.82 0.37 -1.39
CA ILE A 9 9.72 -0.69 -0.37
C ILE A 9 10.72 -0.45 0.76
N ARG A 10 11.98 -0.16 0.41
CA ARG A 10 13.07 0.03 1.38
C ARG A 10 12.89 1.27 2.25
N ASN A 11 12.36 2.35 1.67
CA ASN A 11 12.10 3.61 2.34
C ASN A 11 10.73 3.63 3.05
N MET A 12 9.93 2.56 2.92
CA MET A 12 8.55 2.51 3.42
C MET A 12 7.71 3.71 2.97
N GLU A 13 7.88 4.07 1.70
CA GLU A 13 7.14 5.16 1.05
C GLU A 13 5.74 4.66 0.67
N VAL A 14 4.75 5.05 1.47
CA VAL A 14 3.35 4.77 1.22
C VAL A 14 2.68 5.87 0.40
N PRO A 15 1.61 5.56 -0.33
CA PRO A 15 0.87 6.55 -1.11
C PRO A 15 0.29 7.68 -0.24
N GLU A 16 0.67 8.91 -0.58
CA GLU A 16 0.17 10.17 0.02
C GLU A 16 -0.61 11.02 -1.01
N ASN A 17 -0.61 10.59 -2.27
CA ASN A 17 -1.27 11.29 -3.36
C ASN A 17 -2.76 10.96 -3.42
N GLY A 18 -3.57 11.85 -4.00
CA GLY A 18 -4.99 11.60 -4.25
C GLY A 18 -5.89 12.01 -3.08
N ASN A 19 -6.98 11.26 -2.87
CA ASN A 19 -7.96 11.57 -1.83
C ASN A 19 -7.55 10.90 -0.51
N SER A 20 -7.11 11.71 0.45
CA SER A 20 -6.63 11.25 1.76
C SER A 20 -7.64 10.38 2.49
N SER A 21 -8.94 10.71 2.46
CA SER A 21 -9.98 9.92 3.13
C SER A 21 -10.14 8.54 2.49
N ILE A 22 -10.05 8.45 1.16
CA ILE A 22 -10.10 7.17 0.45
C ILE A 22 -8.84 6.35 0.73
N ASN A 23 -7.66 6.97 0.74
CA ASN A 23 -6.41 6.30 1.09
C ASN A 23 -6.45 5.74 2.51
N VAL A 24 -6.96 6.50 3.49
CA VAL A 24 -7.14 6.03 4.87
C VAL A 24 -8.07 4.81 4.91
N MET A 25 -9.23 4.89 4.25
CA MET A 25 -10.18 3.77 4.17
C MET A 25 -9.53 2.53 3.56
N LEU A 26 -8.80 2.68 2.46
CA LEU A 26 -8.11 1.58 1.78
C LEU A 26 -6.91 1.06 2.57
N GLY A 27 -6.24 1.91 3.34
CA GLY A 27 -5.21 1.51 4.30
C GLY A 27 -5.78 0.59 5.38
N VAL A 28 -6.96 0.91 5.93
CA VAL A 28 -7.68 0.03 6.86
C VAL A 28 -8.07 -1.28 6.18
N VAL A 29 -8.60 -1.24 4.95
CA VAL A 29 -8.91 -2.45 4.18
C VAL A 29 -7.66 -3.30 3.96
N ASN A 30 -6.50 -2.70 3.72
CA ASN A 30 -5.24 -3.43 3.50
C ASN A 30 -4.80 -4.25 4.72
N ILE A 31 -5.12 -3.80 5.94
CA ILE A 31 -4.79 -4.50 7.19
C ILE A 31 -5.55 -5.84 7.28
N PHE A 32 -6.83 -5.84 6.90
CA PHE A 32 -7.69 -7.03 6.97
C PHE A 32 -7.62 -7.90 5.71
N PHE A 33 -7.48 -7.27 4.55
CA PHE A 33 -7.42 -7.90 3.23
C PHE A 33 -6.08 -7.56 2.58
N PHE A 34 -5.04 -8.27 3.00
CA PHE A 34 -3.65 -8.03 2.58
C PHE A 34 -3.53 -7.90 1.06
N GLY A 35 -2.97 -6.79 0.59
CA GLY A 35 -2.76 -6.50 -0.82
C GLY A 35 -3.95 -5.87 -1.54
N PHE A 36 -5.20 -6.14 -1.15
CA PHE A 36 -6.37 -5.58 -1.83
C PHE A 36 -6.48 -4.07 -1.67
N GLY A 37 -6.20 -3.55 -0.46
CA GLY A 37 -6.18 -2.11 -0.23
C GLY A 37 -5.12 -1.40 -1.07
N MET A 38 -3.91 -1.97 -1.15
CA MET A 38 -2.82 -1.43 -1.98
C MET A 38 -3.11 -1.50 -3.48
N ILE A 39 -3.69 -2.59 -3.97
CA ILE A 39 -4.10 -2.69 -5.39
C ILE A 39 -5.11 -1.60 -5.72
N ALA A 40 -6.12 -1.41 -4.88
CA ALA A 40 -7.13 -0.37 -5.07
C ALA A 40 -6.50 1.03 -5.06
N ILE A 41 -5.58 1.31 -4.13
CA ILE A 41 -4.85 2.58 -4.09
C ILE A 41 -4.02 2.80 -5.36
N GLY A 42 -3.28 1.79 -5.82
CA GLY A 42 -2.49 1.89 -7.05
C GLY A 42 -3.33 2.18 -8.30
N ILE A 43 -4.54 1.58 -8.39
CA ILE A 43 -5.48 1.87 -9.49
C ILE A 43 -6.01 3.31 -9.40
N LEU A 44 -6.43 3.76 -8.21
CA LEU A 44 -7.03 5.08 -8.01
C LEU A 44 -6.01 6.21 -8.20
N ASN A 45 -4.79 6.03 -7.69
CA ASN A 45 -3.72 7.01 -7.80
C ASN A 45 -2.90 6.87 -9.09
N LYS A 46 -3.22 5.89 -9.95
CA LYS A 46 -2.49 5.56 -11.18
C LYS A 46 -1.00 5.32 -10.93
N ASP A 47 -0.67 4.72 -9.78
CA ASP A 47 0.68 4.37 -9.38
C ASP A 47 0.89 2.86 -9.56
N PRO A 48 1.63 2.43 -10.60
CA PRO A 48 1.86 1.02 -10.87
C PRO A 48 2.72 0.34 -9.80
N ASP A 49 3.56 1.09 -9.06
CA ASP A 49 4.41 0.53 -8.02
C ASP A 49 3.54 0.09 -6.82
N ASP A 50 2.55 0.90 -6.43
CA ASP A 50 1.58 0.55 -5.38
C ASP A 50 0.74 -0.67 -5.74
N LEU A 51 0.33 -0.76 -7.00
CA LEU A 51 -0.40 -1.90 -7.52
C LEU A 51 0.46 -3.18 -7.44
N ILE A 52 1.72 -3.11 -7.86
CA ILE A 52 2.66 -4.23 -7.80
C ILE A 52 2.92 -4.64 -6.35
N ILE A 53 3.08 -3.69 -5.43
CA ILE A 53 3.24 -3.97 -4.00
C ILE A 53 2.03 -4.73 -3.44
N GLY A 54 0.81 -4.31 -3.80
CA GLY A 54 -0.39 -5.04 -3.40
C GLY A 54 -0.44 -6.47 -3.96
N ILE A 55 0.01 -6.69 -5.21
CA ILE A 55 0.14 -8.04 -5.78
C ILE A 55 1.20 -8.85 -5.02
N LEU A 56 2.35 -8.25 -4.69
CA LEU A 56 3.41 -8.93 -3.93
C LEU A 56 2.94 -9.34 -2.53
N GLN A 57 2.13 -8.50 -1.87
CA GLN A 57 1.51 -8.82 -0.58
C GLN A 57 0.61 -10.06 -0.68
N LEU A 58 -0.12 -10.23 -1.80
CA LEU A 58 -0.95 -11.43 -2.03
C LEU A 58 -0.12 -12.69 -2.30
N LEU A 59 1.00 -12.57 -3.01
CA LEU A 59 1.83 -13.71 -3.40
C LEU A 59 2.61 -14.32 -2.22
N VAL A 60 2.82 -13.56 -1.15
CA VAL A 60 3.56 -14.02 0.04
C VAL A 60 2.64 -14.01 1.26
N PRO A 61 1.77 -15.00 1.47
CA PRO A 61 0.61 -14.86 2.38
C PRO A 61 0.94 -14.49 3.83
N LEU A 62 1.91 -15.13 4.49
CA LEU A 62 2.27 -14.83 5.89
C LEU A 62 3.06 -13.51 6.02
N ILE A 63 4.10 -13.34 5.21
CA ILE A 63 5.00 -12.17 5.27
C ILE A 63 4.30 -10.93 4.68
N GLY A 64 3.57 -11.13 3.59
CA GLY A 64 2.75 -10.15 2.90
C GLY A 64 1.59 -9.65 3.75
N TRP A 65 1.01 -10.48 4.64
CA TRP A 65 0.04 -10.00 5.62
C TRP A 65 0.69 -9.07 6.65
N ILE A 66 1.83 -9.44 7.25
CA ILE A 66 2.58 -8.54 8.17
C ILE A 66 2.95 -7.24 7.46
N TRP A 67 3.43 -7.34 6.22
CA TRP A 67 3.75 -6.20 5.39
C TRP A 67 2.53 -5.32 5.11
N ALA A 68 1.38 -5.92 4.82
CA ALA A 68 0.13 -5.21 4.59
C ALA A 68 -0.38 -4.48 5.83
N ILE A 69 -0.21 -5.05 7.03
CA ILE A 69 -0.51 -4.39 8.31
C ILE A 69 0.37 -3.14 8.48
N LEU A 70 1.70 -3.29 8.34
CA LEU A 70 2.65 -2.18 8.51
C LEU A 70 2.34 -1.05 7.55
N TRP A 71 2.09 -1.38 6.28
CA TRP A 71 1.77 -0.41 5.25
C TRP A 71 0.39 0.22 5.46
N GLY A 72 -0.62 -0.56 5.87
CA GLY A 72 -1.93 -0.04 6.21
C GLY A 72 -1.86 1.00 7.34
N ILE A 73 -1.11 0.72 8.40
CA ILE A 73 -0.89 1.67 9.51
C ILE A 73 -0.19 2.94 9.00
N LEU A 74 0.86 2.80 8.21
CA LEU A 74 1.59 3.94 7.64
C LEU A 74 0.69 4.81 6.76
N ILE A 75 -0.13 4.20 5.89
CA ILE A 75 -1.09 4.91 5.04
C ILE A 75 -2.05 5.74 5.90
N VAL A 76 -2.60 5.15 6.96
CA VAL A 76 -3.52 5.85 7.88
C VAL A 76 -2.81 7.03 8.55
N ILE A 77 -1.62 6.82 9.13
CA ILE A 77 -0.88 7.89 9.83
C ILE A 77 -0.54 9.05 8.89
N LYS A 78 -0.09 8.73 7.67
CA LYS A 78 0.36 9.75 6.72
C LYS A 78 -0.78 10.52 6.05
N ASN A 79 -1.95 9.89 5.85
CA ASN A 79 -3.11 10.50 5.20
C ASN A 79 -4.16 11.04 6.20
N SER A 80 -3.96 10.90 7.51
CA SER A 80 -4.87 11.41 8.55
C SER A 80 -4.50 12.82 9.07
N LYS A 81 -3.54 13.48 8.44
CA LYS A 81 -3.22 14.90 8.68
C LYS A 81 -4.11 15.80 7.85
#